data_AF-A0A7X8XNU0-F1
#
_entry.id   AF-A0A7X8XNU0-F1
#
_cell.length_a   1.000
_cell.length_b   1.000
_cell.length_c   1.000
_cell.angle_alpha   90.00
_cell.angle_beta   90.00
_cell.angle_gamma   90.00
#
_symmetry.space_group_name_H-M   'P 1'
#
loop_
_entity.id
_entity.type
_entity.pdbx_description
1 polymer ?
#
loop_
_entity_poly.entity_id
_entity_poly.type
_entity_poly.pdbx_seq_one_letter_code
_entity_poly.pdbx_strand_id
1 'polypeptide(L)'
;PLAMPPPPPREPEVPLAMPPPQPPVQAEEPPEPESLEPEPLPVTSLETTEETPEEMPAVGGIVLRGLPPHLERSLRGGRMELEPPAAEVPAVAQPDVPLFDPEAFGRSTTAWRHHADFVVGYLEGSRKGQKVDLLGSEFSEDRVLTIGSPGQRFNDIEVDDAEISNDQAIMRYRSGRFTLVNNRSEIQVNSLALGEGDEVVLMTGDRIHLGDTVLLFLERRVVEALRNLRMEVLEGVRADMGKTFDLNKERLMIGRGRNCDIRLADPEVSRVHCVLVLRNNRFFVQHRSETNPTFVNGISLLPGAERQVVVGDRIQVSSQTVLQFLTRS
;
A
#
# COMPACT_ATOMS: atom_id res chain seq x y z
N PRO A 1 44.53 22.29 -59.75
CA PRO A 1 44.06 21.14 -58.94
C PRO A 1 42.57 20.91 -59.18
N LEU A 2 42.25 19.89 -59.98
CA LEU A 2 40.90 19.51 -60.40
C LEU A 2 40.07 19.02 -59.20
N ALA A 3 38.87 19.58 -59.03
CA ALA A 3 37.89 19.14 -58.05
C ALA A 3 37.30 17.78 -58.46
N MET A 4 37.28 16.82 -57.54
CA MET A 4 36.67 15.51 -57.78
C MET A 4 35.14 15.64 -57.87
N PRO A 5 34.48 14.89 -58.78
CA PRO A 5 33.02 14.85 -58.84
C PRO A 5 32.43 14.09 -57.63
N PRO A 6 31.21 14.46 -57.19
CA PRO A 6 30.53 13.79 -56.08
C PRO A 6 30.13 12.34 -56.43
N PRO A 7 30.03 11.45 -55.42
CA PRO A 7 29.64 10.07 -55.62
C PRO A 7 28.15 9.95 -56.07
N PRO A 8 27.80 8.88 -56.80
CA PRO A 8 26.44 8.65 -57.26
C PRO A 8 25.47 8.36 -56.09
N PRO A 9 24.16 8.62 -56.28
CA PRO A 9 23.15 8.38 -55.26
C PRO A 9 23.01 6.88 -54.95
N ARG A 10 22.81 6.55 -53.67
CA ARG A 10 22.54 5.18 -53.21
C ARG A 10 21.18 4.70 -53.71
N GLU A 11 21.15 3.50 -54.28
CA GLU A 11 19.91 2.81 -54.66
C GLU A 11 19.07 2.47 -53.40
N PRO A 12 17.72 2.48 -53.50
CA PRO A 12 16.86 2.15 -52.37
C PRO A 12 16.97 0.66 -52.01
N GLU A 13 17.26 0.37 -50.75
CA GLU A 13 17.25 -0.99 -50.19
C GLU A 13 15.83 -1.59 -50.30
N VAL A 14 15.71 -2.70 -51.02
CA VAL A 14 14.49 -3.52 -51.06
C VAL A 14 14.36 -4.24 -49.71
N PRO A 15 13.24 -4.11 -48.98
CA PRO A 15 13.06 -4.85 -47.74
C PRO A 15 13.01 -6.35 -48.03
N LEU A 16 13.91 -7.13 -47.43
CA LEU A 16 13.83 -8.59 -47.42
C LEU A 16 12.50 -9.01 -46.76
N ALA A 17 11.70 -9.78 -47.49
CA ALA A 17 10.48 -10.38 -46.99
C ALA A 17 10.78 -11.29 -45.79
N MET A 18 10.04 -11.10 -44.69
CA MET A 18 10.11 -11.97 -43.52
C MET A 18 9.64 -13.38 -43.89
N PRO A 19 10.33 -14.45 -43.44
CA PRO A 19 9.82 -15.80 -43.61
C PRO A 19 8.52 -16.00 -42.81
N PRO A 20 7.59 -16.85 -43.29
CA PRO A 20 6.33 -17.10 -42.61
C PRO A 20 6.56 -17.73 -41.22
N PRO A 21 5.68 -17.47 -40.24
CA PRO A 21 5.79 -18.04 -38.89
C PRO A 21 5.67 -19.57 -38.95
N GLN A 22 6.56 -20.26 -38.22
CA GLN A 22 6.48 -21.71 -38.06
C GLN A 22 5.25 -22.09 -37.22
N PRO A 23 4.59 -23.22 -37.51
CA PRO A 23 3.48 -23.70 -36.70
C PRO A 23 3.92 -24.01 -35.27
N PRO A 24 3.02 -23.89 -34.27
CA PRO A 24 3.37 -24.12 -32.87
C PRO A 24 3.81 -25.57 -32.65
N VAL A 25 4.96 -25.73 -31.99
CA VAL A 25 5.47 -27.00 -31.50
C VAL A 25 4.51 -27.52 -30.43
N GLN A 26 3.96 -28.72 -30.64
CA GLN A 26 3.16 -29.39 -29.62
C GLN A 26 4.07 -29.71 -28.42
N ALA A 27 3.72 -29.21 -27.25
CA ALA A 27 4.38 -29.58 -26.01
C ALA A 27 4.01 -31.03 -25.69
N GLU A 28 4.99 -31.93 -25.67
CA GLU A 28 4.83 -33.26 -25.09
C GLU A 28 4.63 -33.11 -23.57
N GLU A 29 3.56 -33.70 -23.05
CA GLU A 29 3.29 -33.78 -21.61
C GLU A 29 4.41 -34.56 -20.90
N PRO A 30 4.92 -34.07 -19.75
CA PRO A 30 5.83 -34.85 -18.93
C PRO A 30 5.07 -36.03 -18.28
N PRO A 31 5.71 -37.22 -18.16
CA PRO A 31 5.06 -38.37 -17.53
C PRO A 31 4.79 -38.11 -16.03
N GLU A 32 3.63 -38.57 -15.56
CA GLU A 32 3.20 -38.48 -14.16
C GLU A 32 4.19 -39.17 -13.19
N PRO A 33 4.49 -38.59 -12.02
CA PRO A 33 5.35 -39.23 -11.03
C PRO A 33 4.61 -40.35 -10.28
N GLU A 34 5.24 -41.53 -10.24
CA GLU A 34 4.81 -42.71 -9.47
C GLU A 34 4.59 -42.38 -7.98
N SER A 35 3.45 -42.87 -7.46
CA SER A 35 3.05 -42.79 -6.07
C SER A 35 3.94 -43.67 -5.18
N LEU A 36 4.77 -43.03 -4.35
CA LEU A 36 5.47 -43.68 -3.23
C LEU A 36 4.58 -43.63 -1.98
N GLU A 37 4.12 -44.79 -1.53
CA GLU A 37 3.45 -44.95 -0.23
C GLU A 37 4.46 -44.76 0.92
N PRO A 38 4.09 -44.13 2.05
CA PRO A 38 4.99 -43.94 3.18
C PRO A 38 5.04 -45.19 4.09
N GLU A 39 6.25 -45.71 4.34
CA GLU A 39 6.51 -46.71 5.38
C GLU A 39 6.41 -46.12 6.80
N PRO A 40 6.00 -46.90 7.81
CA PRO A 40 5.74 -46.39 9.16
C PRO A 40 7.01 -46.21 9.99
N LEU A 41 7.07 -45.10 10.74
CA LEU A 41 8.14 -44.80 11.70
C LEU A 41 8.02 -45.67 12.97
N PRO A 42 9.14 -46.16 13.55
CA PRO A 42 9.12 -46.75 14.87
C PRO A 42 9.22 -45.69 15.97
N VAL A 43 8.47 -45.93 17.03
CA VAL A 43 8.42 -45.15 18.26
C VAL A 43 9.47 -45.68 19.23
N THR A 44 10.36 -44.83 19.75
CA THR A 44 11.11 -45.11 20.99
C THR A 44 11.40 -43.83 21.75
N SER A 45 11.18 -43.92 23.06
CA SER A 45 11.12 -42.86 24.05
C SER A 45 12.49 -42.46 24.62
N LEU A 46 12.60 -41.18 24.98
CA LEU A 46 13.35 -40.56 26.09
C LEU A 46 14.84 -40.90 26.27
N GLU A 47 15.69 -39.86 26.19
CA GLU A 47 16.56 -39.47 27.31
C GLU A 47 17.08 -38.02 27.17
N THR A 48 17.13 -37.35 28.31
CA THR A 48 17.59 -35.97 28.57
C THR A 48 19.11 -35.91 28.70
N THR A 49 19.75 -34.94 28.04
CA THR A 49 20.97 -34.29 28.55
C THR A 49 21.15 -32.90 27.93
N GLU A 50 21.36 -31.91 28.79
CA GLU A 50 21.81 -30.55 28.46
C GLU A 50 23.25 -30.58 27.94
N GLU A 51 23.56 -29.80 26.89
CA GLU A 51 24.89 -29.19 26.72
C GLU A 51 24.83 -27.96 25.79
N THR A 52 25.57 -26.94 26.17
CA THR A 52 25.68 -25.57 25.64
C THR A 52 26.40 -25.45 24.28
N PRO A 53 26.34 -24.30 23.57
CA PRO A 53 26.73 -24.20 22.16
C PRO A 53 28.22 -23.86 21.98
N GLU A 54 28.93 -24.65 21.17
CA GLU A 54 30.26 -24.34 20.65
C GLU A 54 30.25 -24.04 19.14
N GLU A 55 30.92 -22.91 18.84
CA GLU A 55 31.59 -22.43 17.63
C GLU A 55 31.38 -23.06 16.24
N MET A 56 31.19 -22.16 15.26
CA MET A 56 31.29 -22.43 13.82
C MET A 56 32.69 -22.88 13.38
N PRO A 57 32.78 -23.51 12.19
CA PRO A 57 33.80 -23.11 11.24
C PRO A 57 33.23 -22.73 9.87
N ALA A 58 33.87 -21.72 9.27
CA ALA A 58 33.60 -21.13 7.97
C ALA A 58 34.18 -21.96 6.82
N VAL A 59 33.45 -22.07 5.69
CA VAL A 59 34.03 -22.33 4.35
C VAL A 59 33.07 -21.80 3.26
N GLY A 60 33.61 -21.13 2.24
CA GLY A 60 33.04 -21.19 0.88
C GLY A 60 32.91 -19.87 0.12
N GLY A 61 34.01 -19.30 -0.34
CA GLY A 61 34.01 -18.15 -1.25
C GLY A 61 33.48 -18.47 -2.65
N ILE A 62 32.70 -17.54 -3.21
CA ILE A 62 32.29 -17.56 -4.63
C ILE A 62 33.14 -16.53 -5.37
N VAL A 63 33.84 -16.99 -6.42
CA VAL A 63 34.61 -16.17 -7.34
C VAL A 63 33.68 -15.67 -8.46
N LEU A 64 33.38 -14.38 -8.49
CA LEU A 64 32.75 -13.73 -9.64
C LEU A 64 33.84 -13.13 -10.54
N ARG A 65 34.09 -13.77 -11.70
CA ARG A 65 34.96 -13.23 -12.76
C ARG A 65 34.18 -12.23 -13.61
N GLY A 66 34.74 -11.03 -13.83
CA GLY A 66 34.32 -10.14 -14.92
C GLY A 66 34.22 -8.64 -14.64
N LEU A 67 35.15 -8.02 -13.88
CA LEU A 67 35.20 -6.56 -13.74
C LEU A 67 36.24 -5.93 -14.69
N PRO A 68 35.96 -4.75 -15.30
CA PRO A 68 36.85 -4.07 -16.22
C PRO A 68 38.10 -3.42 -15.55
N PRO A 69 39.20 -3.20 -16.30
CA PRO A 69 40.57 -2.98 -15.79
C PRO A 69 40.85 -1.65 -15.06
N HIS A 70 39.83 -0.83 -14.77
CA HIS A 70 40.00 0.36 -13.94
C HIS A 70 39.72 0.12 -12.45
N LEU A 71 39.07 -1.00 -12.09
CA LEU A 71 38.75 -1.31 -10.69
C LEU A 71 39.82 -2.17 -9.97
N GLU A 72 40.74 -2.82 -10.71
CA GLU A 72 41.78 -3.68 -10.10
C GLU A 72 42.93 -2.90 -9.44
N ARG A 73 43.07 -1.60 -9.73
CA ARG A 73 44.18 -0.78 -9.20
C ARG A 73 43.96 -0.20 -7.80
N SER A 74 42.78 -0.38 -7.20
CA SER A 74 42.48 0.14 -5.85
C SER A 74 42.57 -0.91 -4.74
N LEU A 75 42.74 -2.19 -5.07
CA LEU A 75 42.68 -3.31 -4.10
C LEU A 75 44.04 -3.93 -3.74
N ARG A 76 45.17 -3.33 -4.12
CA ARG A 76 46.49 -3.76 -3.65
C ARG A 76 47.31 -2.61 -3.07
N GLY A 77 47.22 -2.46 -1.76
CA GLY A 77 48.33 -1.99 -0.93
C GLY A 77 48.37 -0.48 -0.65
N GLY A 78 47.89 -0.10 0.53
CA GLY A 78 48.19 1.18 1.16
C GLY A 78 47.47 1.32 2.49
N ARG A 79 48.16 1.09 3.60
CA ARG A 79 47.66 1.43 4.94
C ARG A 79 47.35 2.93 4.95
N MET A 80 46.07 3.29 5.03
CA MET A 80 45.63 4.63 5.37
C MET A 80 45.08 4.57 6.78
N GLU A 81 45.68 5.34 7.69
CA GLU A 81 45.17 5.57 9.03
C GLU A 81 43.71 6.03 8.93
N LEU A 82 42.84 5.37 9.70
CA LEU A 82 41.45 5.76 9.86
C LEU A 82 41.42 7.12 10.55
N GLU A 83 41.09 8.18 9.80
CA GLU A 83 40.54 9.37 10.44
C GLU A 83 39.25 8.96 11.17
N PRO A 84 39.03 9.43 12.41
CA PRO A 84 37.81 9.12 13.12
C PRO A 84 36.63 9.68 12.32
N PRO A 85 35.51 8.95 12.23
CA PRO A 85 34.33 9.47 11.55
C PRO A 85 33.92 10.79 12.21
N ALA A 86 33.66 11.80 11.38
CA ALA A 86 33.06 13.05 11.81
C ALA A 86 31.89 12.74 12.74
N ALA A 87 31.92 13.31 13.94
CA ALA A 87 30.95 13.07 14.99
C ALA A 87 29.53 13.17 14.42
N GLU A 88 28.80 12.06 14.48
CA GLU A 88 27.35 12.05 14.29
C GLU A 88 26.78 13.13 15.20
N VAL A 89 26.15 14.15 14.59
CA VAL A 89 25.30 15.06 15.36
C VAL A 89 24.26 14.16 16.00
N PRO A 90 24.20 14.04 17.34
CA PRO A 90 23.26 13.14 17.96
C PRO A 90 21.86 13.61 17.54
N ALA A 91 21.16 12.75 16.82
CA ALA A 91 19.73 12.87 16.67
C ALA A 91 19.19 12.89 18.11
N VAL A 92 18.79 14.06 18.59
CA VAL A 92 18.02 14.16 19.82
C VAL A 92 16.83 13.26 19.57
N ALA A 93 16.81 12.12 20.26
CA ALA A 93 15.67 11.22 20.28
C ALA A 93 14.51 12.07 20.80
N GLN A 94 13.74 12.63 19.87
CA GLN A 94 12.45 13.19 20.22
C GLN A 94 11.70 12.03 20.86
N PRO A 95 11.19 12.19 22.09
CA PRO A 95 10.42 11.14 22.70
C PRO A 95 9.35 10.70 21.71
N ASP A 96 9.17 9.39 21.53
CA ASP A 96 8.04 8.81 20.85
C ASP A 96 6.79 9.29 21.57
N VAL A 97 6.28 10.47 21.19
CA VAL A 97 5.01 10.97 21.68
C VAL A 97 3.97 10.36 20.76
N PRO A 98 3.26 9.29 21.16
CA PRO A 98 2.09 8.86 20.43
C PRO A 98 1.14 10.05 20.39
N LEU A 99 0.72 10.43 19.18
CA LEU A 99 -0.23 11.52 18.96
C LEU A 99 -1.59 11.28 19.63
N PHE A 100 -1.83 10.05 20.07
CA PHE A 100 -3.05 9.58 20.68
C PHE A 100 -2.73 8.80 21.96
N ASP A 101 -3.16 9.35 23.09
CA ASP A 101 -3.25 8.64 24.36
C ASP A 101 -4.64 7.97 24.45
N PRO A 102 -4.74 6.64 24.37
CA PRO A 102 -6.00 5.92 24.44
C PRO A 102 -6.75 6.09 25.77
N GLU A 103 -6.08 6.48 26.86
CA GLU A 103 -6.69 6.65 28.19
C GLU A 103 -7.29 8.06 28.41
N ALA A 104 -6.92 9.05 27.60
CA ALA A 104 -7.31 10.44 27.79
C ALA A 104 -8.70 10.82 27.26
N PHE A 105 -9.35 9.97 26.45
CA PHE A 105 -10.56 10.35 25.72
C PHE A 105 -11.85 9.86 26.38
N GLY A 106 -12.42 10.73 27.22
CA GLY A 106 -13.75 10.64 27.77
C GLY A 106 -14.85 10.92 26.73
N ARG A 107 -15.84 10.03 26.70
CA ARG A 107 -17.25 10.19 26.28
C ARG A 107 -17.57 11.36 25.34
N SER A 108 -18.04 11.00 24.13
CA SER A 108 -19.00 11.74 23.27
C SER A 108 -18.43 12.39 22.01
N THR A 109 -18.98 12.01 20.84
CA THR A 109 -19.37 12.94 19.77
C THR A 109 -20.60 12.42 19.00
N THR A 110 -21.37 13.34 18.46
CA THR A 110 -22.83 13.34 18.26
C THR A 110 -23.33 12.82 16.90
N ALA A 111 -22.50 12.10 16.13
CA ALA A 111 -22.87 11.54 14.81
C ALA A 111 -23.20 10.03 14.83
N TRP A 112 -22.85 9.36 15.92
CA TRP A 112 -23.00 7.93 16.13
C TRP A 112 -24.19 7.67 17.05
N ARG A 113 -25.00 6.64 16.80
CA ARG A 113 -25.82 6.11 17.91
C ARG A 113 -24.86 5.65 19.00
N HIS A 114 -25.18 5.91 20.27
CA HIS A 114 -24.25 5.99 21.40
C HIS A 114 -23.28 4.79 21.64
N HIS A 115 -23.35 3.69 20.87
CA HIS A 115 -22.57 2.45 21.06
C HIS A 115 -22.03 1.80 19.78
N ALA A 116 -22.13 2.42 18.60
CA ALA A 116 -21.59 1.80 17.37
C ALA A 116 -20.07 2.00 17.25
N ASP A 117 -19.36 0.92 16.93
CA ASP A 117 -17.91 0.88 16.73
C ASP A 117 -17.55 1.00 15.23
N PHE A 118 -18.41 0.46 14.36
CA PHE A 118 -18.27 0.55 12.92
C PHE A 118 -19.57 1.05 12.28
N VAL A 119 -19.45 1.66 11.10
CA VAL A 119 -20.58 2.10 10.29
C VAL A 119 -20.34 1.72 8.84
N VAL A 120 -21.38 1.18 8.22
CA VAL A 120 -21.48 1.08 6.76
C VAL A 120 -22.51 2.08 6.28
N GLY A 121 -22.06 3.13 5.61
CA GLY A 121 -22.92 4.21 5.08
C GLY A 121 -23.21 4.02 3.60
N TYR A 122 -24.42 4.34 3.16
CA TYR A 122 -24.78 4.37 1.74
C TYR A 122 -24.45 5.74 1.15
N LEU A 123 -23.36 5.84 0.40
CA LEU A 123 -22.89 7.09 -0.19
C LEU A 123 -23.62 7.41 -1.51
N GLU A 124 -23.89 6.39 -2.31
CA GLU A 124 -24.59 6.45 -3.61
C GLU A 124 -25.58 5.28 -3.74
N GLY A 125 -26.41 5.29 -4.78
CA GLY A 125 -27.50 4.33 -4.99
C GLY A 125 -28.84 4.77 -4.36
N SER A 126 -29.85 3.89 -4.48
CA SER A 126 -31.23 4.14 -4.03
C SER A 126 -31.36 4.39 -2.53
N ARG A 127 -30.47 3.80 -1.72
CA ARG A 127 -30.43 3.88 -0.26
C ARG A 127 -29.55 5.01 0.27
N LYS A 128 -29.09 5.92 -0.59
CA LYS A 128 -28.19 7.03 -0.24
C LYS A 128 -28.63 7.76 1.04
N GLY A 129 -27.68 7.97 1.95
CA GLY A 129 -27.87 8.65 3.23
C GLY A 129 -28.28 7.74 4.38
N GLN A 130 -28.64 6.48 4.11
CA GLN A 130 -28.83 5.46 5.15
C GLN A 130 -27.49 4.99 5.71
N LYS A 131 -27.54 4.34 6.88
CA LYS A 131 -26.38 3.74 7.52
C LYS A 131 -26.76 2.50 8.31
N VAL A 132 -25.85 1.54 8.36
CA VAL A 132 -25.89 0.36 9.22
C VAL A 132 -24.87 0.57 10.33
N ASP A 133 -25.37 0.70 11.56
CA ASP A 133 -24.56 0.83 12.76
C ASP A 133 -24.17 -0.58 13.25
N LEU A 134 -22.88 -0.82 13.45
CA LEU A 134 -22.31 -2.12 13.81
C LEU A 134 -21.64 -2.02 15.19
N LEU A 135 -22.10 -2.83 16.15
CA LEU A 135 -21.56 -2.86 17.51
C LEU A 135 -20.50 -3.96 17.63
N GLY A 136 -19.24 -3.57 17.76
CA GLY A 136 -18.11 -4.49 17.90
C GLY A 136 -18.24 -5.39 19.13
N SER A 137 -18.85 -4.88 20.20
CA SER A 137 -19.13 -5.65 21.42
C SER A 137 -20.11 -6.82 21.23
N GLU A 138 -20.90 -6.81 20.15
CA GLU A 138 -21.87 -7.88 19.85
C GLU A 138 -21.29 -8.95 18.92
N PHE A 139 -20.05 -8.78 18.45
CA PHE A 139 -19.42 -9.71 17.54
C PHE A 139 -18.59 -10.74 18.29
N SER A 140 -18.89 -12.02 18.06
CA SER A 140 -17.92 -13.09 18.33
C SER A 140 -16.75 -12.99 17.35
N GLU A 141 -15.62 -13.60 17.69
CA GLU A 141 -14.62 -13.93 16.66
C GLU A 141 -15.31 -14.69 15.52
N ASP A 142 -14.96 -14.35 14.28
CA ASP A 142 -15.53 -14.87 13.04
C ASP A 142 -16.99 -14.49 12.75
N ARG A 143 -17.52 -13.40 13.32
CA ARG A 143 -18.83 -12.88 12.91
C ARG A 143 -18.84 -12.60 11.40
N VAL A 144 -19.88 -13.07 10.72
CA VAL A 144 -20.12 -12.80 9.29
C VAL A 144 -21.33 -11.89 9.15
N LEU A 145 -21.21 -10.87 8.30
CA LEU A 145 -22.29 -10.04 7.82
C LEU A 145 -22.47 -10.27 6.32
N THR A 146 -23.70 -10.44 5.84
CA THR A 146 -23.97 -10.68 4.42
C THR A 146 -24.35 -9.39 3.70
N ILE A 147 -23.88 -9.27 2.45
CA ILE A 147 -24.13 -8.14 1.55
C ILE A 147 -24.71 -8.66 0.24
N GLY A 148 -25.82 -8.09 -0.20
CA GLY A 148 -26.41 -8.44 -1.50
C GLY A 148 -27.77 -7.83 -1.72
N SER A 149 -28.36 -8.10 -2.89
CA SER A 149 -29.70 -7.61 -3.22
C SER A 149 -30.79 -8.26 -2.38
N PRO A 150 -31.96 -7.61 -2.19
CA PRO A 150 -33.10 -8.25 -1.53
C PRO A 150 -33.52 -9.52 -2.28
N GLY A 151 -33.84 -10.59 -1.56
CA GLY A 151 -34.14 -11.86 -2.21
C GLY A 151 -34.50 -12.98 -1.26
N GLN A 152 -34.09 -14.21 -1.62
CA GLN A 152 -34.43 -15.43 -0.88
C GLN A 152 -33.91 -15.41 0.56
N ARG A 153 -32.80 -14.71 0.81
CA ARG A 153 -32.24 -14.48 2.13
C ARG A 153 -32.26 -12.98 2.43
N PHE A 154 -32.55 -12.65 3.67
CA PHE A 154 -32.35 -11.29 4.18
C PHE A 154 -30.86 -11.08 4.40
N ASN A 155 -30.35 -9.93 3.93
CA ASN A 155 -28.97 -9.55 4.13
C ASN A 155 -28.83 -8.56 5.28
N ASP A 156 -27.71 -8.64 6.00
CA ASP A 156 -27.37 -7.63 7.02
C ASP A 156 -27.20 -6.24 6.37
N ILE A 157 -26.68 -6.21 5.14
CA ILE A 157 -26.52 -5.01 4.32
C ILE A 157 -27.17 -5.26 2.95
N GLU A 158 -28.37 -4.72 2.76
CA GLU A 158 -29.07 -4.84 1.48
C GLU A 158 -28.61 -3.79 0.46
N VAL A 159 -28.48 -4.20 -0.80
CA VAL A 159 -28.09 -3.34 -1.91
C VAL A 159 -29.16 -3.44 -3.00
N ASP A 160 -29.95 -2.38 -3.21
CA ASP A 160 -31.00 -2.41 -4.24
C ASP A 160 -30.40 -2.11 -5.63
N ASP A 161 -29.73 -3.11 -6.19
CA ASP A 161 -29.16 -3.06 -7.52
C ASP A 161 -29.49 -4.36 -8.25
N ALA A 162 -29.91 -4.24 -9.51
CA ALA A 162 -30.37 -5.37 -10.33
C ALA A 162 -29.20 -6.26 -10.80
N GLU A 163 -27.98 -5.73 -10.87
CA GLU A 163 -26.78 -6.47 -11.27
C GLU A 163 -26.13 -7.20 -10.09
N ILE A 164 -26.55 -6.87 -8.87
CA ILE A 164 -26.02 -7.44 -7.63
C ILE A 164 -26.81 -8.68 -7.22
N SER A 165 -26.09 -9.77 -6.95
CA SER A 165 -26.68 -11.02 -6.48
C SER A 165 -27.13 -10.93 -5.02
N ASN A 166 -28.10 -11.76 -4.61
CA ASN A 166 -28.57 -11.81 -3.22
C ASN A 166 -27.45 -12.22 -2.24
N ASP A 167 -26.44 -12.95 -2.70
CA ASP A 167 -25.30 -13.44 -1.91
C ASP A 167 -23.96 -12.89 -2.41
N GLN A 168 -23.98 -11.64 -2.89
CA GLN A 168 -22.85 -10.99 -3.56
C GLN A 168 -21.53 -11.08 -2.77
N ALA A 169 -21.54 -10.66 -1.51
CA ALA A 169 -20.33 -10.54 -0.70
C ALA A 169 -20.63 -10.76 0.78
N ILE A 170 -19.57 -10.97 1.55
CA ILE A 170 -19.64 -11.04 3.01
C ILE A 170 -18.55 -10.18 3.64
N MET A 171 -18.84 -9.64 4.83
CA MET A 171 -17.85 -9.04 5.71
C MET A 171 -17.60 -9.97 6.90
N ARG A 172 -16.37 -10.45 7.06
CA ARG A 172 -15.94 -11.29 8.17
C ARG A 172 -15.17 -10.46 9.19
N TYR A 173 -15.62 -10.48 10.44
CA TYR A 173 -14.95 -9.83 11.55
C TYR A 173 -13.99 -10.80 12.23
N ARG A 174 -12.70 -10.46 12.29
CA ARG A 174 -11.68 -11.24 12.97
C ARG A 174 -10.57 -10.35 13.49
N SER A 175 -10.11 -10.59 14.72
CA SER A 175 -9.00 -9.84 15.33
C SER A 175 -9.20 -8.32 15.30
N GLY A 176 -10.44 -7.85 15.49
CA GLY A 176 -10.76 -6.42 15.51
C GLY A 176 -10.92 -5.75 14.14
N ARG A 177 -10.87 -6.49 13.04
CA ARG A 177 -10.96 -5.95 11.67
C ARG A 177 -12.02 -6.66 10.85
N PHE A 178 -12.55 -5.95 9.85
CA PHE A 178 -13.40 -6.53 8.83
C PHE A 178 -12.62 -6.86 7.57
N THR A 179 -12.76 -8.09 7.10
CA THR A 179 -12.34 -8.51 5.76
C THR A 179 -13.58 -8.64 4.89
N LEU A 180 -13.61 -7.93 3.76
CA LEU A 180 -14.61 -8.13 2.72
C LEU A 180 -14.17 -9.29 1.83
N VAL A 181 -15.08 -10.23 1.57
CA VAL A 181 -14.88 -11.34 0.64
C VAL A 181 -15.96 -11.24 -0.44
N ASN A 182 -15.56 -11.17 -1.70
CA ASN A 182 -16.48 -11.19 -2.82
C ASN A 182 -16.79 -12.64 -3.23
N ASN A 183 -18.06 -12.97 -3.45
CA ASN A 183 -18.48 -14.34 -3.78
C ASN A 183 -19.07 -14.46 -5.19
N ARG A 184 -19.28 -13.35 -5.89
CA ARG A 184 -20.03 -13.32 -7.15
C ARG A 184 -19.31 -12.46 -8.18
N SER A 185 -20.07 -11.74 -8.99
CA SER A 185 -19.55 -10.81 -9.99
C SER A 185 -18.51 -9.85 -9.40
N GLU A 186 -17.64 -9.34 -10.26
CA GLU A 186 -16.60 -8.40 -9.84
C GLU A 186 -17.20 -7.19 -9.12
N ILE A 187 -16.62 -6.85 -7.96
CA ILE A 187 -16.91 -5.62 -7.22
C ILE A 187 -15.63 -4.81 -7.08
N GLN A 188 -15.72 -3.55 -6.68
CA GLN A 188 -14.54 -2.71 -6.56
C GLN A 188 -14.45 -2.06 -5.19
N VAL A 189 -13.29 -2.15 -4.54
CA VAL A 189 -12.96 -1.41 -3.30
C VAL A 189 -11.95 -0.33 -3.63
N ASN A 190 -12.38 0.93 -3.55
CA ASN A 190 -11.62 2.11 -4.00
C ASN A 190 -11.20 2.00 -5.48
N SER A 191 -9.98 1.54 -5.77
CA SER A 191 -9.46 1.30 -7.13
C SER A 191 -9.05 -0.16 -7.35
N LEU A 192 -9.27 -1.02 -6.36
CA LEU A 192 -8.98 -2.46 -6.40
C LEU A 192 -10.23 -3.20 -6.87
N ALA A 193 -10.17 -3.86 -8.01
CA ALA A 193 -11.18 -4.81 -8.45
C ALA A 193 -11.00 -6.13 -7.68
N LEU A 194 -12.11 -6.71 -7.24
CA LEU A 194 -12.18 -7.99 -6.54
C LEU A 194 -13.05 -8.94 -7.34
N GLY A 195 -12.44 -9.99 -7.89
CA GLY A 195 -13.14 -11.09 -8.55
C GLY A 195 -13.81 -12.02 -7.54
N GLU A 196 -14.39 -13.11 -8.05
CA GLU A 196 -14.99 -14.13 -7.20
C GLU A 196 -13.92 -14.83 -6.34
N GLY A 197 -14.14 -14.85 -5.02
CA GLY A 197 -13.23 -15.43 -4.03
C GLY A 197 -12.17 -14.47 -3.50
N ASP A 198 -11.99 -13.30 -4.11
CA ASP A 198 -11.00 -12.32 -3.66
C ASP A 198 -11.42 -11.68 -2.34
N GLU A 199 -10.44 -11.35 -1.51
CA GLU A 199 -10.65 -10.74 -0.20
C GLU A 199 -9.76 -9.52 0.04
N VAL A 200 -10.26 -8.58 0.84
CA VAL A 200 -9.52 -7.39 1.25
C VAL A 200 -9.87 -6.98 2.69
N VAL A 201 -8.86 -6.59 3.45
CA VAL A 201 -9.08 -5.97 4.77
C VAL A 201 -9.58 -4.55 4.55
N LEU A 202 -10.77 -4.26 5.07
CA LEU A 202 -11.38 -2.94 4.98
C LEU A 202 -10.69 -1.96 5.93
N MET A 203 -10.45 -0.75 5.42
CA MET A 203 -9.90 0.38 6.14
C MET A 203 -10.93 1.51 6.22
N THR A 204 -10.85 2.32 7.27
CA THR A 204 -11.72 3.48 7.41
C THR A 204 -11.55 4.43 6.22
N GLY A 205 -12.67 4.75 5.58
CA GLY A 205 -12.73 5.59 4.39
C GLY A 205 -12.79 4.81 3.07
N ASP A 206 -12.73 3.49 3.13
CA ASP A 206 -12.89 2.63 1.95
C ASP A 206 -14.28 2.75 1.36
N ARG A 207 -14.31 2.82 0.02
CA ARG A 207 -15.54 2.84 -0.78
C ARG A 207 -15.70 1.52 -1.49
N ILE A 208 -16.82 0.83 -1.24
CA ILE A 208 -17.16 -0.45 -1.84
C ILE A 208 -18.23 -0.19 -2.90
N HIS A 209 -17.86 -0.37 -4.15
CA HIS A 209 -18.72 -0.18 -5.33
C HIS A 209 -19.39 -1.50 -5.70
N LEU A 210 -20.72 -1.48 -5.73
CA LEU A 210 -21.62 -2.61 -5.97
C LEU A 210 -22.70 -2.13 -6.95
N GLY A 211 -22.41 -2.25 -8.25
CA GLY A 211 -23.24 -1.63 -9.30
C GLY A 211 -23.28 -0.11 -9.15
N ASP A 212 -24.49 0.46 -9.10
CA ASP A 212 -24.76 1.88 -8.85
C ASP A 212 -24.71 2.25 -7.36
N THR A 213 -24.59 1.27 -6.46
CA THR A 213 -24.50 1.51 -5.02
C THR A 213 -23.04 1.63 -4.60
N VAL A 214 -22.75 2.67 -3.80
CA VAL A 214 -21.44 2.84 -3.16
C VAL A 214 -21.61 2.86 -1.66
N LEU A 215 -20.99 1.90 -0.98
CA LEU A 215 -20.92 1.83 0.47
C LEU A 215 -19.63 2.49 0.96
N LEU A 216 -19.69 3.16 2.11
CA LEU A 216 -18.56 3.74 2.82
C LEU A 216 -18.37 3.00 4.14
N PHE A 217 -17.20 2.42 4.35
CA PHE A 217 -16.85 1.76 5.61
C PHE A 217 -16.09 2.73 6.54
N LEU A 218 -16.52 2.81 7.80
CA LEU A 218 -15.91 3.67 8.83
C LEU A 218 -15.78 2.93 10.15
N GLU A 219 -14.61 3.02 10.78
CA GLU A 219 -14.40 2.66 12.18
C GLU A 219 -14.38 3.93 13.04
N ARG A 220 -15.16 3.93 14.11
CA ARG A 220 -15.33 5.09 14.98
C ARG A 220 -14.02 5.58 15.57
N ARG A 221 -13.22 4.67 16.13
CA ARG A 221 -11.95 5.02 16.81
C ARG A 221 -11.00 5.74 15.85
N VAL A 222 -10.97 5.28 14.60
CA VAL A 222 -10.16 5.88 13.54
C VAL A 222 -10.71 7.24 13.13
N VAL A 223 -12.02 7.35 12.85
CA VAL A 223 -12.66 8.63 12.52
C VAL A 223 -12.40 9.68 13.62
N GLU A 224 -12.53 9.28 14.88
CA GLU A 224 -12.27 10.15 16.03
C GLU A 224 -10.79 10.55 16.13
N ALA A 225 -9.85 9.65 15.84
CA ALA A 225 -8.42 9.95 15.80
C ALA A 225 -8.07 10.94 14.66
N LEU A 226 -8.74 10.83 13.52
CA LEU A 226 -8.48 11.65 12.33
C LEU A 226 -9.14 13.04 12.38
N ARG A 227 -10.19 13.23 13.18
CA ARG A 227 -11.09 14.41 13.14
C ARG A 227 -10.41 15.78 13.24
N ASN A 228 -9.26 15.82 13.92
CA ASN A 228 -8.50 17.04 14.21
C ASN A 228 -7.19 17.11 13.43
N LEU A 229 -7.02 16.27 12.41
CA LEU A 229 -5.79 16.18 11.65
C LEU A 229 -6.01 16.68 10.22
N ARG A 230 -5.04 17.43 9.71
CA ARG A 230 -5.06 17.94 8.34
C ARG A 230 -3.66 17.99 7.74
N MET A 231 -3.62 18.05 6.42
CA MET A 231 -2.44 18.39 5.64
C MET A 231 -2.61 19.79 5.07
N GLU A 232 -1.57 20.61 5.13
CA GLU A 232 -1.55 21.95 4.56
C GLU A 232 -0.42 22.09 3.55
N VAL A 233 -0.66 22.73 2.42
CA VAL A 233 0.38 23.07 1.44
C VAL A 233 1.06 24.36 1.91
N LEU A 234 2.21 24.22 2.58
CA LEU A 234 3.00 25.37 3.05
C LEU A 234 3.66 26.11 1.90
N GLU A 235 4.23 25.34 0.97
CA GLU A 235 4.95 25.83 -0.20
C GLU A 235 4.45 25.03 -1.39
N GLY A 236 4.31 25.67 -2.55
CA GLY A 236 3.80 25.01 -3.75
C GLY A 236 3.56 25.99 -4.87
N VAL A 237 3.12 25.44 -6.01
CA VAL A 237 2.62 26.25 -7.11
C VAL A 237 1.47 27.15 -6.63
N ARG A 238 1.26 28.30 -7.29
CA ARG A 238 0.21 29.26 -6.95
C ARG A 238 -1.17 28.63 -6.77
N ALA A 239 -1.46 27.60 -7.56
CA ALA A 239 -2.74 26.90 -7.51
C ALA A 239 -2.94 26.06 -6.25
N ASP A 240 -1.87 25.65 -5.55
CA ASP A 240 -1.92 24.76 -4.38
C ASP A 240 -1.58 25.45 -3.06
N MET A 241 -0.83 26.55 -3.09
CA MET A 241 -0.37 27.25 -1.89
C MET A 241 -1.52 27.60 -0.93
N GLY A 242 -1.39 27.20 0.34
CA GLY A 242 -2.39 27.42 1.38
C GLY A 242 -3.60 26.49 1.34
N LYS A 243 -3.66 25.54 0.39
CA LYS A 243 -4.70 24.49 0.42
C LYS A 243 -4.55 23.64 1.67
N THR A 244 -5.70 23.30 2.25
CA THR A 244 -5.79 22.38 3.38
C THR A 244 -6.63 21.17 2.99
N PHE A 245 -6.27 20.01 3.53
CA PHE A 245 -6.91 18.73 3.27
C PHE A 245 -7.14 18.03 4.60
N ASP A 246 -8.39 17.77 4.96
CA ASP A 246 -8.71 17.01 6.17
C ASP A 246 -8.32 15.53 5.99
N LEU A 247 -7.78 14.92 7.04
CA LEU A 247 -7.53 13.49 7.03
C LEU A 247 -8.81 12.77 7.44
N ASN A 248 -9.32 11.91 6.56
CA ASN A 248 -10.58 11.18 6.77
C ASN A 248 -10.53 9.71 6.34
N LYS A 249 -9.33 9.22 5.96
CA LYS A 249 -9.08 7.82 5.65
C LYS A 249 -7.80 7.35 6.33
N GLU A 250 -7.71 6.05 6.60
CA GLU A 250 -6.45 5.44 7.05
C GLU A 250 -5.39 5.44 5.96
N ARG A 251 -5.81 5.38 4.71
CA ARG A 251 -4.91 5.36 3.55
C ARG A 251 -5.29 6.48 2.59
N LEU A 252 -4.40 7.45 2.44
CA LEU A 252 -4.60 8.63 1.58
C LEU A 252 -3.52 8.67 0.51
N MET A 253 -3.93 8.74 -0.76
CA MET A 253 -3.03 8.92 -1.89
C MET A 253 -2.76 10.41 -2.13
N ILE A 254 -1.48 10.76 -2.23
CA ILE A 254 -1.02 12.12 -2.49
C ILE A 254 -0.38 12.16 -3.87
N GLY A 255 -0.83 13.08 -4.72
CA GLY A 255 -0.32 13.20 -6.08
C GLY A 255 -1.13 14.15 -6.94
N ARG A 256 -0.76 14.29 -8.22
CA ARG A 256 -1.53 15.10 -9.17
C ARG A 256 -2.68 14.36 -9.85
N GLY A 257 -2.74 13.05 -9.66
CA GLY A 257 -3.74 12.17 -10.25
C GLY A 257 -5.15 12.53 -9.79
N ARG A 258 -6.12 12.33 -10.68
CA ARG A 258 -7.55 12.52 -10.37
C ARG A 258 -8.10 11.54 -9.33
N ASN A 259 -7.42 10.41 -9.13
CA ASN A 259 -7.80 9.39 -8.16
C ASN A 259 -7.10 9.59 -6.80
N CYS A 260 -6.28 10.63 -6.64
CA CYS A 260 -5.64 10.94 -5.35
C CYS A 260 -6.60 11.66 -4.41
N ASP A 261 -6.53 11.32 -3.12
CA ASP A 261 -7.30 11.96 -2.06
C ASP A 261 -6.78 13.39 -1.80
N ILE A 262 -5.45 13.56 -1.81
CA ILE A 262 -4.79 14.86 -1.77
C ILE A 262 -4.27 15.16 -3.17
N ARG A 263 -5.07 15.93 -3.91
CA ARG A 263 -4.77 16.28 -5.30
C ARG A 263 -4.02 17.60 -5.39
N LEU A 264 -2.81 17.52 -5.95
CA LEU A 264 -1.94 18.66 -6.22
C LEU A 264 -2.00 19.05 -7.70
N ALA A 265 -1.97 20.34 -8.00
CA ALA A 265 -1.91 20.88 -9.35
C ALA A 265 -0.47 20.94 -9.90
N ASP A 266 0.54 20.82 -9.03
CA ASP A 266 1.95 20.82 -9.40
C ASP A 266 2.29 19.74 -10.48
N PRO A 267 2.81 20.14 -11.66
CA PRO A 267 3.16 19.22 -12.73
C PRO A 267 4.37 18.32 -12.41
N GLU A 268 5.26 18.73 -11.51
CA GLU A 268 6.42 17.92 -11.06
C GLU A 268 6.02 16.79 -10.12
N VAL A 269 4.83 16.88 -9.51
CA VAL A 269 4.30 15.82 -8.66
C VAL A 269 3.81 14.66 -9.53
N SER A 270 4.10 13.43 -9.13
CA SER A 270 3.65 12.24 -9.88
C SER A 270 2.14 12.02 -9.72
N ARG A 271 1.55 11.24 -10.65
CA ARG A 271 0.11 10.94 -10.59
C ARG A 271 -0.28 10.33 -9.25
N VAL A 272 0.53 9.38 -8.76
CA VAL A 272 0.56 8.92 -7.37
C VAL A 272 2.01 9.10 -6.93
N HIS A 273 2.26 10.01 -6.00
CA HIS A 273 3.62 10.39 -5.60
C HIS A 273 4.02 9.72 -4.29
N CYS A 274 3.15 9.80 -3.28
CA CYS A 274 3.31 9.08 -2.03
C CYS A 274 1.94 8.71 -1.46
N VAL A 275 1.95 7.84 -0.45
CA VAL A 275 0.75 7.42 0.28
C VAL A 275 0.97 7.66 1.76
N LEU A 276 0.03 8.36 2.39
CA LEU A 276 -0.02 8.50 3.84
C LEU A 276 -0.87 7.36 4.41
N VAL A 277 -0.31 6.57 5.31
CA VAL A 277 -0.95 5.39 5.89
C VAL A 277 -0.95 5.49 7.42
N LEU A 278 -2.12 5.39 8.04
CA LEU A 278 -2.28 5.19 9.48
C LEU A 278 -2.20 3.69 9.78
N ARG A 279 -1.20 3.27 10.56
CA ARG A 279 -1.06 1.89 11.06
C ARG A 279 -0.66 1.95 12.52
N ASN A 280 -1.36 1.19 13.37
CA ASN A 280 -1.09 1.12 14.81
C ASN A 280 -0.97 2.52 15.44
N ASN A 281 -1.91 3.41 15.11
CA ASN A 281 -1.96 4.80 15.57
C ASN A 281 -0.75 5.68 15.19
N ARG A 282 0.05 5.25 14.21
CA ARG A 282 1.19 6.00 13.68
C ARG A 282 1.00 6.25 12.18
N PHE A 283 1.37 7.45 11.74
CA PHE A 283 1.33 7.78 10.33
C PHE A 283 2.66 7.45 9.67
N PHE A 284 2.58 6.91 8.46
CA PHE A 284 3.74 6.60 7.63
C PHE A 284 3.52 7.20 6.24
N VAL A 285 4.55 7.85 5.72
CA VAL A 285 4.61 8.25 4.32
C VAL A 285 5.36 7.17 3.56
N GLN A 286 4.70 6.56 2.59
CA GLN A 286 5.28 5.58 1.67
C GLN A 286 5.56 6.24 0.33
N HIS A 287 6.80 6.18 -0.13
CA HIS A 287 7.18 6.74 -1.43
C HIS A 287 6.73 5.83 -2.58
N ARG A 288 6.08 6.41 -3.60
CA ARG A 288 5.55 5.67 -4.77
C ARG A 288 5.92 6.28 -6.12
N SER A 289 6.57 7.44 -6.15
CA SER A 289 7.01 8.07 -7.41
C SER A 289 8.27 7.39 -7.94
N GLU A 290 8.39 7.31 -9.26
CA GLU A 290 9.62 6.90 -9.95
C GLU A 290 10.44 8.12 -10.43
N THR A 291 9.85 9.31 -10.43
CA THR A 291 10.41 10.50 -11.09
C THR A 291 11.15 11.40 -10.10
N ASN A 292 10.47 11.78 -9.02
CA ASN A 292 10.97 12.73 -8.04
C ASN A 292 10.89 12.09 -6.66
N PRO A 293 11.96 12.11 -5.85
CA PRO A 293 11.94 11.54 -4.51
C PRO A 293 10.99 12.30 -3.60
N THR A 294 10.45 11.60 -2.60
CA THR A 294 9.75 12.22 -1.49
C THR A 294 10.73 12.48 -0.36
N PHE A 295 10.73 13.68 0.21
CA PHE A 295 11.52 14.01 1.39
C PHE A 295 10.62 14.21 2.60
N VAL A 296 11.06 13.70 3.75
CA VAL A 296 10.43 13.96 5.05
C VAL A 296 11.45 14.68 5.91
N ASN A 297 11.15 15.92 6.28
CA ASN A 297 12.06 16.80 7.02
C ASN A 297 13.47 16.87 6.39
N GLY A 298 13.53 16.96 5.06
CA GLY A 298 14.78 17.05 4.29
C GLY A 298 15.48 15.72 4.00
N ILE A 299 14.98 14.59 4.54
CA ILE A 299 15.57 13.28 4.30
C ILE A 299 14.78 12.54 3.22
N SER A 300 15.46 12.16 2.14
CA SER A 300 14.88 11.46 0.99
C SER A 300 14.48 10.02 1.31
N LEU A 301 13.35 9.57 0.75
CA LEU A 301 12.90 8.19 0.81
C LEU A 301 13.24 7.46 -0.49
N LEU A 302 13.77 6.24 -0.36
CA LEU A 302 14.00 5.36 -1.51
C LEU A 302 12.68 4.84 -2.09
N PRO A 303 12.63 4.41 -3.37
CA PRO A 303 11.46 3.75 -3.95
C PRO A 303 10.94 2.60 -3.08
N GLY A 304 9.66 2.67 -2.70
CA GLY A 304 9.01 1.68 -1.83
C GLY A 304 9.34 1.81 -0.35
N ALA A 305 10.30 2.65 0.04
CA ALA A 305 10.60 2.91 1.44
C ALA A 305 9.47 3.74 2.08
N GLU A 306 9.36 3.57 3.40
CA GLU A 306 8.39 4.30 4.20
C GLU A 306 9.05 4.91 5.42
N ARG A 307 8.46 6.00 5.91
CA ARG A 307 8.94 6.68 7.11
C ARG A 307 7.78 7.16 7.95
N GLN A 308 7.91 6.97 9.27
CA GLN A 308 6.96 7.51 10.23
C GLN A 308 6.98 9.05 10.17
N VAL A 309 5.80 9.65 10.21
CA VAL A 309 5.61 11.10 10.33
C VAL A 309 4.73 11.43 11.53
N VAL A 310 4.98 12.57 12.14
CA VAL A 310 4.21 13.13 13.25
C VAL A 310 3.77 14.55 12.94
N VAL A 311 2.83 15.07 13.72
CA VAL A 311 2.32 16.43 13.56
C VAL A 311 3.48 17.43 13.73
N GLY A 312 3.55 18.36 12.78
CA GLY A 312 4.64 19.31 12.61
C GLY A 312 5.57 18.94 11.45
N ASP A 313 5.63 17.66 11.05
CA ASP A 313 6.53 17.20 10.00
C ASP A 313 6.18 17.76 8.62
N ARG A 314 7.23 18.00 7.83
CA ARG A 314 7.15 18.50 6.46
C ARG A 314 7.44 17.37 5.48
N ILE A 315 6.56 17.22 4.49
CA ILE A 315 6.63 16.23 3.43
C ILE A 315 6.77 16.99 2.10
N GLN A 316 7.97 16.94 1.52
CA GLN A 316 8.27 17.55 0.24
C GLN A 316 8.11 16.53 -0.88
N VAL A 317 7.35 16.89 -1.91
CA VAL A 317 6.99 16.01 -3.04
C VAL A 317 7.46 16.53 -4.40
N SER A 318 8.01 17.74 -4.44
CA SER A 318 8.66 18.31 -5.62
C SER A 318 9.67 19.38 -5.21
N SER A 319 10.31 20.03 -6.17
CA SER A 319 11.21 21.16 -5.90
C SER A 319 10.49 22.37 -5.29
N GLN A 320 9.18 22.47 -5.46
CA GLN A 320 8.38 23.64 -5.04
C GLN A 320 7.30 23.30 -4.01
N THR A 321 6.86 22.04 -3.92
CA THR A 321 5.69 21.65 -3.13
C THR A 321 6.07 20.93 -1.84
N VAL A 322 5.72 21.57 -0.72
CA VAL A 322 5.90 21.07 0.64
C VAL A 322 4.55 21.05 1.35
N LEU A 323 4.15 19.86 1.79
CA LEU A 323 3.01 19.67 2.66
C LEU A 323 3.48 19.63 4.12
N GLN A 324 2.66 20.11 5.05
CA GLN A 324 2.90 19.94 6.49
C GLN A 324 1.73 19.22 7.14
N PHE A 325 2.06 18.25 8.00
CA PHE A 325 1.10 17.52 8.78
C PHE A 325 0.76 18.31 10.05
N LEU A 326 -0.50 18.63 10.27
CA LEU A 326 -0.94 19.57 11.30
C LEU A 326 -2.15 19.05 12.08
N THR A 327 -2.30 19.52 13.31
CA THR A 327 -3.59 19.52 14.00
C THR A 327 -4.42 20.73 13.57
N ARG A 328 -5.74 20.58 13.60
CA ARG A 328 -6.66 21.72 13.54
C ARG A 328 -6.40 22.63 14.75
N SER A 329 -6.17 23.91 14.48
CA SER A 329 -6.12 25.00 15.46
C SER A 329 -7.49 25.32 16.02
#